data_AF-A0AAD7RDC7-F1
#
_entry.id   AF-A0AAD7RDC7-F1
#
_cell.length_a   1.000
_cell.length_b   1.000
_cell.length_c   1.000
_cell.angle_alpha   90.00
_cell.angle_beta   90.00
_cell.angle_gamma   90.00
#
_symmetry.space_group_name_H-M   'P 1'
#
loop_
_entity.id
_entity.type
_entity.pdbx_description
1 polymer ?
#
loop_
_entity_poly.entity_id
_entity_poly.type
_entity_poly.pdbx_seq_one_letter_code
_entity_poly.pdbx_strand_id
1 'polypeptide(L)' 'MASDGRNGDGMAGVQLAEDQIKVLEENFNRVTKHPDDATLMLIAAECGLSEAETAKWFRHRNALWRQAEGLPAELGSVKD' A
#
# COMPACT_ATOMS: atom_id res chain seq x y z
N MET A 1 -20.77 0.54 28.41
CA MET A 1 -19.98 -0.57 27.84
C MET A 1 -19.11 0.00 26.74
N ALA A 2 -17.82 -0.34 26.79
CA ALA A 2 -16.83 0.11 25.84
C ALA A 2 -16.94 -0.66 24.51
N SER A 3 -16.41 -0.04 23.46
CA SER A 3 -15.84 -0.67 22.26
C SER A 3 -16.81 -1.32 21.28
N ASP A 4 -17.14 -0.58 20.22
CA ASP A 4 -17.39 -1.10 18.87
C ASP A 4 -17.21 0.06 17.90
N GLY A 5 -16.47 0.03 16.80
CA GLY A 5 -15.59 -0.94 16.20
C GLY A 5 -14.84 -0.12 15.13
N ARG A 6 -13.51 -0.10 15.20
CA ARG A 6 -12.67 0.41 14.13
C ARG A 6 -12.97 -0.39 12.85
N ASN A 7 -12.92 0.28 11.69
CA ASN A 7 -12.73 -0.25 10.32
C ASN A 7 -13.92 -0.09 9.38
N GLY A 8 -14.06 1.10 8.79
CA GLY A 8 -14.40 1.25 7.36
C GLY A 8 -13.18 1.91 6.73
N ASP A 9 -12.33 1.13 6.06
CA ASP A 9 -12.43 0.81 4.63
C ASP A 9 -12.49 2.06 3.76
N GLY A 10 -11.54 2.13 2.83
CA GLY A 10 -11.42 3.22 1.89
C GLY A 10 -10.05 3.85 1.93
N MET A 11 -9.19 3.37 1.05
CA MET A 11 -8.22 4.21 0.34
C MET A 11 -8.94 5.30 -0.51
N ALA A 12 -10.08 5.82 -0.05
CA ALA A 12 -10.92 6.81 -0.71
C ALA A 12 -10.50 8.24 -0.35
N GLY A 13 -9.53 8.40 0.55
CA GLY A 13 -9.08 9.71 1.05
C GLY A 13 -7.75 10.21 0.50
N VAL A 14 -6.96 9.38 -0.19
CA VAL A 14 -5.67 9.83 -0.75
C VAL A 14 -5.88 10.19 -2.22
N GLN A 15 -6.29 11.44 -2.48
CA GLN A 15 -6.26 12.01 -3.83
C GLN A 15 -4.81 12.30 -4.21
N LEU A 16 -4.12 11.29 -4.74
CA LEU A 16 -2.77 11.44 -5.28
C LEU A 16 -2.83 12.06 -6.67
N ALA A 17 -1.86 12.93 -6.96
CA ALA A 17 -1.65 13.41 -8.32
C ALA A 17 -1.15 12.27 -9.23
N GLU A 18 -1.44 12.36 -10.52
CA GLU A 18 -1.02 11.34 -11.49
C GLU A 18 0.49 11.11 -11.49
N ASP A 19 1.28 12.16 -11.27
CA ASP A 19 2.74 12.07 -11.19
C ASP A 19 3.20 11.27 -9.96
N GLN A 20 2.56 11.49 -8.81
CA GLN A 20 2.81 10.72 -7.58
C GLN A 20 2.43 9.25 -7.78
N ILE A 21 1.28 8.98 -8.40
CA ILE A 21 0.84 7.61 -8.71
C ILE A 21 1.86 6.92 -9.62
N LYS A 22 2.36 7.60 -10.65
CA LYS A 22 3.39 7.04 -11.55
C LYS A 22 4.65 6.64 -10.80
N VAL A 23 5.16 7.52 -9.92
CA VAL A 23 6.36 7.22 -9.13
C VAL A 23 6.11 6.04 -8.17
N LEU A 24 4.96 6.01 -7.51
CA LEU A 24 4.57 4.91 -6.62
C LEU A 24 4.43 3.57 -7.37
N GLU A 25 3.77 3.57 -8.52
CA GLU A 25 3.62 2.38 -9.37
C GLU A 25 4.96 1.91 -9.94
N GLU A 26 5.83 2.84 -10.34
CA GLU A 26 7.16 2.49 -10.81
C GLU A 26 7.97 1.83 -9.69
N ASN A 27 8.01 2.42 -8.50
CA ASN A 27 8.69 1.85 -7.35
C ASN A 27 8.11 0.50 -6.94
N PHE A 28 6.79 0.36 -6.94
CA PHE A 28 6.12 -0.90 -6.64
C PHE A 28 6.48 -2.00 -7.64
N ASN A 29 6.50 -1.69 -8.93
CA ASN A 29 6.77 -2.67 -9.97
C ASN A 29 8.25 -3.01 -10.11
N ARG A 30 9.14 -2.01 -10.02
CA ARG A 30 10.57 -2.15 -10.33
C ARG A 30 11.46 -2.37 -9.11
N VAL A 31 11.12 -1.79 -7.95
CA VAL A 31 11.96 -1.84 -6.74
C VAL A 31 11.50 -2.96 -5.82
N THR A 32 10.31 -2.84 -5.22
CA THR A 32 9.79 -3.86 -4.31
C THR A 32 8.29 -3.71 -4.09
N LYS A 33 7.60 -4.84 -3.89
CA LYS A 33 6.19 -4.89 -3.50
C LYS A 33 5.99 -4.71 -1.99
N HIS A 34 7.08 -4.79 -1.21
CA HIS A 34 7.16 -4.69 0.24
C HIS A 34 8.34 -3.79 0.61
N PRO A 35 8.20 -2.45 0.51
CA PRO A 35 9.26 -1.54 0.93
C PRO A 35 9.42 -1.58 2.45
N ASP A 36 10.68 -1.68 2.90
CA ASP A 36 11.06 -1.44 4.28
C ASP A 36 10.96 0.06 4.61
N ASP A 37 10.97 0.40 5.90
CA ASP A 37 10.77 1.77 6.42
C ASP A 37 11.67 2.80 5.72
N ALA A 38 12.96 2.50 5.55
CA ALA A 38 13.90 3.37 4.86
C ALA A 38 13.56 3.59 3.38
N THR A 39 13.15 2.54 2.66
CA THR A 39 12.72 2.66 1.25
C THR A 39 11.44 3.48 1.15
N LEU A 40 10.54 3.29 2.10
CA LEU A 40 9.27 3.98 2.16
C LEU A 40 9.46 5.48 2.38
N MET A 41 10.39 5.86 3.28
CA MET A 41 10.81 7.24 3.51
C MET A 41 11.37 7.90 2.24
N LEU A 42 12.22 7.20 1.48
CA LEU A 42 12.78 7.71 0.23
C LEU A 42 11.68 7.96 -0.81
N ILE A 43 10.79 6.99 -1.03
CA ILE A 43 9.69 7.12 -2.01
C ILE A 43 8.72 8.23 -1.60
N ALA A 44 8.43 8.35 -0.30
CA ALA A 44 7.58 9.41 0.23
C ALA A 44 8.20 10.79 -0.05
N ALA A 45 9.50 10.95 0.16
CA ALA A 45 10.21 12.19 -0.17
C ALA A 45 10.20 12.49 -1.68
N GLU A 46 10.38 11.49 -2.54
CA GLU A 46 10.31 11.66 -4.01
C GLU A 46 8.92 12.11 -4.49
N CYS A 47 7.86 11.54 -3.92
CA CYS A 47 6.48 11.90 -4.26
C CYS A 47 5.98 13.17 -3.55
N GLY A 48 6.73 13.69 -2.56
CA GLY A 48 6.26 14.74 -1.67
C GLY A 48 5.08 14.30 -0.79
N LEU A 49 5.03 13.03 -0.42
CA LEU A 49 4.00 12.41 0.42
C LEU A 49 4.53 12.15 1.83
N SER A 50 3.61 11.89 2.76
CA SER A 50 3.97 11.36 4.07
C SER A 50 4.19 9.85 4.01
N GLU A 51 5.11 9.32 4.83
CA GLU A 51 5.37 7.87 4.95
C GLU A 51 4.09 7.08 5.23
N ALA A 52 3.20 7.60 6.07
CA ALA A 52 1.93 6.95 6.36
C ALA A 52 1.02 6.81 5.13
N GLU A 53 1.02 7.79 4.22
CA GLU A 53 0.24 7.75 2.99
C GLU A 53 0.84 6.79 1.97
N THR A 54 2.17 6.88 1.77
CA THR A 54 2.93 5.94 0.94
C THR A 54 2.72 4.51 1.43
N ALA A 55 2.78 4.26 2.74
CA ALA A 55 2.59 2.92 3.31
C ALA A 55 1.16 2.39 3.13
N LYS A 56 0.14 3.26 3.25
CA LYS A 56 -1.24 2.89 2.92
C LYS A 56 -1.37 2.55 1.44
N TRP A 57 -0.69 3.32 0.58
CA TRP A 57 -0.70 3.09 -0.85
C TRP A 57 -0.12 1.72 -1.23
N PHE A 58 1.07 1.42 -0.73
CA PHE A 58 1.74 0.16 -0.96
C PHE A 58 0.94 -1.03 -0.45
N ARG A 59 0.34 -0.93 0.76
CA ARG A 59 -0.51 -2.00 1.31
C ARG A 59 -1.72 -2.29 0.42
N HIS A 60 -2.41 -1.25 -0.03
CA HIS A 60 -3.58 -1.42 -0.90
C HIS A 60 -3.20 -1.98 -2.28
N ARG A 61 -2.14 -1.42 -2.90
CA ARG A 61 -1.66 -1.91 -4.21
C ARG A 61 -1.17 -3.35 -4.14
N ASN A 62 -0.50 -3.73 -3.04
CA ASN A 62 -0.09 -5.11 -2.78
C ASN A 62 -1.29 -6.05 -2.65
N ALA A 63 -2.35 -5.64 -1.94
CA ALA A 63 -3.58 -6.43 -1.81
C ALA A 63 -4.29 -6.62 -3.16
N LEU A 64 -4.35 -5.60 -4.01
CA LEU A 64 -4.89 -5.71 -5.38
C LEU A 64 -4.03 -6.62 -6.26
N TRP A 65 -2.71 -6.47 -6.20
CA TRP A 65 -1.78 -7.32 -6.96
C TRP A 65 -1.90 -8.78 -6.53
N ARG A 66 -1.97 -9.08 -5.23
CA ARG A 66 -2.18 -10.46 -4.74
C ARG A 66 -3.48 -11.08 -5.26
N GLN A 67 -4.57 -10.32 -5.23
CA GLN A 67 -5.85 -10.76 -5.79
C GLN A 67 -5.74 -11.05 -7.29
N ALA A 68 -5.02 -10.21 -8.05
CA ALA A 68 -4.81 -10.40 -9.48
C ALA A 68 -3.95 -11.64 -9.81
N GLU A 69 -2.95 -11.93 -8.97
CA GLU A 69 -2.11 -13.14 -9.10
C GLU A 69 -2.81 -14.43 -8.62
N GLY A 70 -4.02 -14.32 -8.06
CA GLY A 70 -4.73 -15.45 -7.45
C GLY A 70 -4.12 -15.91 -6.12
N LEU A 71 -3.29 -15.08 -5.49
CA LEU A 71 -2.70 -15.34 -4.18
C LEU A 71 -3.71 -14.98 -3.07
N PRO A 72 -3.75 -15.74 -1.96
CA PRO A 72 -4.55 -15.36 -0.81
C PRO A 72 -4.12 -13.99 -0.29
N ALA A 73 -5.09 -13.19 0.17
CA ALA A 73 -4.88 -11.82 0.62
C ALA A 73 -3.86 -11.71 1.78
N GLU A 74 -3.67 -12.80 2.54
CA GLU A 74 -2.74 -12.89 3.66
C GLU A 74 -1.57 -13.83 3.35
N LEU A 75 -0.34 -13.33 3.55
CA LEU A 75 0.90 -14.10 3.45
C LEU A 75 0.91 -15.17 4.55
N GLY A 76 0.46 -16.39 4.24
CA GLY A 76 0.50 -17.53 5.16
C GLY A 76 -0.82 -18.22 5.46
N SER A 77 -1.95 -17.79 4.86
CA SER A 77 -3.20 -18.57 4.95
C SER A 77 -3.19 -19.72 3.96
N VAL A 78 -2.25 -20.66 4.15
CA VAL A 78 -2.35 -22.01 3.60
C VAL A 78 -3.34 -22.77 4.48
N LYS A 79 -4.62 -22.60 4.21
CA LYS A 79 -5.61 -23.55 4.73
C LYS A 79 -5.81 -24.61 3.66
N ASP A 80 -5.15 -25.74 3.91
CA ASP A 80 -5.38 -27.11 3.41
C ASP A 80 -6.54 -27.30 2.43
#